data_AF-A0A8H9QZF4-F1
#
_entry.id   AF-A0A8H9QZF4-F1
#
_cell.length_a   1.000
_cell.length_b   1.000
_cell.length_c   1.000
_cell.angle_alpha   90.00
_cell.angle_beta   90.00
_cell.angle_gamma   90.00
#
_symmetry.space_group_name_H-M   'P 1'
#
loop_
_entity.id
_entity.type
_entity.pdbx_description
1 polymer ?
#
loop_
_entity_poly.entity_id
_entity_poly.type
_entity_poly.pdbx_seq_one_letter_code
_entity_poly.pdbx_strand_id
1 'polypeptide(L)' 'MYKHSDLDKRICDLEEGATNKETLREFIKRSEKYFDMVPKNLDSINEERLNEYIDFLDYLWDK' A
#
# COMPACT_ATOMS: atom_id res chain seq x y z
N MET A 1 8.23 -4.18 -6.80
CA MET A 1 7.76 -2.86 -7.26
C MET A 1 6.36 -3.01 -7.82
N TYR A 2 5.39 -2.42 -7.13
CA TYR A 2 3.96 -2.48 -7.39
C TYR A 2 3.54 -1.58 -8.55
N LYS A 3 2.49 -1.99 -9.27
CA LYS A 3 1.83 -1.21 -10.31
C LYS A 3 0.42 -0.82 -9.88
N HIS A 4 -0.19 0.12 -10.58
CA HIS A 4 -1.59 0.48 -10.34
C HIS A 4 -2.55 -0.70 -10.48
N SER A 5 -2.25 -1.65 -11.39
CA SER A 5 -3.03 -2.88 -11.55
C SER A 5 -2.95 -3.83 -10.36
N ASP A 6 -2.03 -3.60 -9.41
CA ASP A 6 -1.86 -4.42 -8.22
C ASP A 6 -2.61 -3.85 -7.01
N LEU A 7 -3.14 -2.62 -7.10
CA LEU A 7 -3.88 -1.97 -6.01
C LEU A 7 -5.03 -2.82 -5.49
N ASP A 8 -5.72 -3.53 -6.37
CA ASP A 8 -6.89 -4.35 -6.04
C ASP A 8 -6.56 -5.85 -5.92
N LYS A 9 -5.26 -6.21 -5.91
CA LYS A 9 -4.77 -7.57 -5.62
C LYS A 9 -4.42 -7.69 -4.14
N ARG A 10 -4.55 -8.91 -3.60
CA ARG A 10 -4.19 -9.20 -2.20
C ARG A 10 -2.68 -9.19 -2.03
N ILE A 11 -2.20 -8.69 -0.89
CA ILE A 11 -0.76 -8.63 -0.60
C ILE A 11 -0.16 -10.04 -0.56
N CYS A 12 -0.87 -11.03 -0.01
CA CYS A 12 -0.43 -12.43 -0.03
C CYS A 12 -0.30 -13.04 -1.44
N ASP A 13 -0.91 -12.44 -2.45
CA ASP A 13 -0.77 -12.87 -3.86
C ASP A 13 0.39 -12.14 -4.56
N LEU A 14 0.93 -11.08 -3.94
CA LEU A 14 1.99 -10.23 -4.49
C LEU A 14 3.36 -10.50 -3.87
N GLU A 15 3.40 -10.75 -2.56
CA GLU A 15 4.61 -10.91 -1.77
C GLU A 15 4.71 -12.33 -1.19
N GLU A 16 5.79 -13.03 -1.52
CA GLU A 16 6.00 -14.41 -1.07
C GLU A 16 6.19 -14.45 0.46
N GLY A 17 5.38 -15.27 1.13
CA GLY A 17 5.40 -15.39 2.60
C GLY A 17 4.54 -14.35 3.34
N ALA A 18 3.92 -13.40 2.63
CA ALA A 18 2.97 -12.49 3.27
C ALA A 18 1.67 -13.21 3.66
N THR A 19 1.22 -12.99 4.90
CA THR A 19 -0.05 -13.53 5.40
C THR A 19 -1.20 -12.52 5.34
N ASN A 20 -0.91 -11.28 4.95
CA ASN A 20 -1.90 -10.22 4.85
C ASN A 20 -2.84 -10.49 3.65
N LYS A 21 -4.13 -10.65 3.95
CA LYS A 21 -5.19 -10.95 2.97
C LYS A 21 -5.87 -9.68 2.42
N GLU A 22 -5.53 -8.52 2.95
CA GLU A 22 -5.99 -7.24 2.42
C GLU A 22 -5.44 -7.02 1.02
N THR A 23 -6.20 -6.30 0.21
CA THR A 23 -5.68 -5.70 -1.01
C THR A 23 -4.68 -4.59 -0.68
N LEU A 24 -3.78 -4.29 -1.62
CA LEU A 24 -2.82 -3.20 -1.46
C LEU A 24 -3.52 -1.85 -1.20
N ARG A 25 -4.67 -1.60 -1.83
CA ARG A 25 -5.52 -0.42 -1.60
C ARG A 25 -6.13 -0.38 -0.20
N GLU A 26 -6.60 -1.52 0.30
CA GLU A 26 -7.14 -1.62 1.66
C GLU A 26 -6.05 -1.38 2.70
N PHE A 27 -4.87 -1.97 2.51
CA PHE A 27 -3.71 -1.74 3.37
C PHE A 27 -3.33 -0.26 3.43
N ILE A 28 -3.26 0.42 2.28
CA ILE A 28 -2.96 1.86 2.21
C ILE A 28 -4.01 2.65 3.00
N LYS A 29 -5.31 2.47 2.70
CA LYS A 29 -6.39 3.20 3.37
C LYS A 29 -6.44 2.94 4.87
N ARG A 30 -6.19 1.71 5.30
CA ARG A 30 -6.13 1.35 6.73
C ARG A 30 -4.96 2.05 7.40
N SER A 31 -3.79 2.06 6.75
CA SER A 31 -2.58 2.70 7.28
C SER A 31 -2.77 4.21 7.39
N GLU A 32 -3.31 4.85 6.35
CA GLU A 32 -3.66 6.27 6.38
C GLU A 32 -4.58 6.60 7.55
N LYS A 33 -5.62 5.80 7.78
CA LYS A 33 -6.54 6.00 8.91
C LYS A 33 -5.85 5.78 10.27
N TYR A 34 -5.01 4.75 10.39
CA TYR A 34 -4.33 4.41 11.64
C TYR A 34 -3.34 5.49 12.07
N PHE A 35 -2.61 6.06 11.11
CA PHE A 35 -1.62 7.12 11.34
C PHE A 35 -2.19 8.54 11.21
N ASP A 36 -3.52 8.69 11.13
CA ASP A 36 -4.23 9.98 10.97
C ASP A 36 -3.72 10.84 9.80
N MET A 37 -3.43 10.17 8.67
CA MET A 37 -2.92 10.79 7.46
C MET A 37 -4.05 11.21 6.52
N VAL A 38 -3.78 12.22 5.69
CA VAL A 38 -4.69 12.63 4.62
C VAL A 38 -4.69 11.57 3.51
N PRO A 39 -5.86 11.03 3.10
CA PRO A 39 -5.94 10.02 2.06
C PRO A 39 -5.35 10.48 0.73
N LYS A 40 -4.47 9.67 0.15
CA LYS A 40 -3.80 9.97 -1.12
C LYS A 40 -4.65 9.48 -2.29
N ASN A 41 -4.73 10.29 -3.34
CA ASN A 41 -5.39 9.87 -4.58
C ASN A 41 -4.49 8.92 -5.37
N LEU A 42 -4.68 7.62 -5.16
CA LEU A 42 -3.89 6.55 -5.77
C LEU A 42 -4.03 6.47 -7.29
N ASP A 43 -5.11 6.99 -7.88
CA ASP A 43 -5.30 6.96 -9.35
C ASP A 43 -4.54 8.09 -10.06
N SER A 44 -3.98 9.04 -9.29
CA SER A 44 -3.29 10.23 -9.82
C SER A 44 -1.77 10.23 -9.60
N ILE A 45 -1.26 9.28 -8.83
CA ILE A 45 0.19 9.13 -8.60
C ILE A 45 0.79 8.24 -9.69
N ASN A 46 2.08 8.35 -9.95
CA ASN A 46 2.77 7.42 -10.85
C ASN A 46 3.30 6.20 -10.07
N GLU A 47 3.79 5.18 -10.78
CA GLU A 47 4.26 3.94 -10.14
C GLU A 47 5.42 4.19 -9.17
N GLU A 48 6.35 5.10 -9.51
CA GLU A 48 7.45 5.49 -8.63
C GLU A 48 6.94 6.04 -7.29
N ARG A 49 6.05 7.05 -7.33
CA ARG A 49 5.43 7.66 -6.14
C ARG A 49 4.52 6.70 -5.39
N LEU A 50 3.92 5.72 -6.07
CA LEU A 50 3.13 4.66 -5.42
C LEU A 50 4.05 3.76 -4.58
N ASN A 51 5.18 3.33 -5.13
CA ASN A 51 6.12 2.47 -4.41
C ASN A 51 6.80 3.21 -3.27
N GLU A 52 7.29 4.44 -3.50
CA GLU A 52 7.81 5.28 -2.41
C GLU A 52 6.81 5.44 -1.26
N TYR A 53 5.51 5.53 -1.60
CA TYR A 53 4.47 5.67 -0.60
C TYR A 53 4.22 4.37 0.17
N ILE A 54 4.21 3.23 -0.50
CA ILE A 54 4.08 1.92 0.14
C ILE A 54 5.28 1.65 1.05
N ASP A 55 6.50 1.91 0.57
CA ASP A 55 7.73 1.77 1.36
C ASP A 55 7.70 2.66 2.62
N PHE A 56 7.17 3.88 2.50
CA PHE A 56 6.96 4.77 3.64
C PHE A 56 5.94 4.20 4.64
N LEU A 57 4.82 3.64 4.18
CA LEU A 57 3.82 3.03 5.06
C LEU A 57 4.38 1.77 5.76
N ASP A 58 5.14 0.93 5.04
CA ASP A 58 5.81 -0.23 5.63
C ASP A 58 6.83 0.20 6.69
N TYR A 59 7.61 1.26 6.42
CA TYR A 59 8.51 1.85 7.42
C TYR A 59 7.76 2.33 8.67
N LEU A 60 6.58 2.95 8.53
CA LEU A 60 5.78 3.37 9.67
C LEU A 60 5.29 2.19 10.52
N TRP A 61 4.97 1.05 9.91
CA TRP A 61 4.55 -0.16 10.63
C TRP A 61 5.70 -0.90 11.32
N ASP A 62 6.94 -0.72 10.88
CA ASP A 62 8.15 -1.23 11.55
C ASP A 62 8.58 -0.38 12.77
N LYS A 63 8.01 0.81 12.95
CA LYS A 63 8.29 1.72 14.07
C LYS A 63 7.28 1.63 15.20
#